data_AF-A0A534J1Y7-F1
#
_entry.id   AF-A0A534J1Y7-F1
#
_cell.length_a   1.000
_cell.length_b   1.000
_cell.length_c   1.000
_cell.angle_alpha   90.00
_cell.angle_beta   90.00
_cell.angle_gamma   90.00
#
_symmetry.space_group_name_H-M   'P 1'
#
loop_
_entity.id
_entity.type
_entity.pdbx_description
1 polymer ?
#
loop_
_entity_poly.entity_id
_entity_poly.type
_entity_poly.pdbx_seq_one_letter_code
_entity_poly.pdbx_strand_id
1 'polypeptide(L)' 'MVAVYLRSPARDAAKEALEAGDRANTDLIRRLLDVAYIPVEELRAVDPGLDSFVNVNTPEDLKAVERRLRRRA' A
#
# COMPACT_ATOMS: atom_id res chain seq x y z
N MET A 1 -2.49 0.51 0.02
CA MET A 1 -1.15 1.08 -0.28
C MET A 1 -0.20 0.61 0.81
N VAL A 2 0.90 -0.03 0.41
CA VAL A 2 1.91 -0.56 1.34
C VAL A 2 3.17 0.28 1.16
N ALA A 3 3.69 0.82 2.25
CA ALA A 3 4.88 1.67 2.24
C ALA A 3 5.52 1.67 3.64
N VAL A 4 6.79 2.07 3.70
CA VAL A 4 7.49 2.34 4.96
C VAL A 4 7.52 3.84 5.18
N TYR A 5 7.09 4.28 6.37
CA TYR A 5 7.01 5.70 6.71
C TYR A 5 8.00 6.05 7.81
N LEU A 6 8.75 7.14 7.59
CA LEU A 6 9.46 7.81 8.67
C LEU A 6 8.43 8.52 9.56
N ARG A 7 8.42 8.15 10.84
CA ARG A 7 7.35 8.55 11.79
C ARG A 7 7.10 10.06 11.82
N SER A 8 8.12 10.86 12.10
CA SER A 8 7.94 12.30 12.30
C SER A 8 7.50 13.01 11.02
N PRO A 9 8.21 12.86 9.88
CA PRO A 9 7.78 13.51 8.63
C PRO A 9 6.40 13.07 8.16
N ALA A 10 6.08 11.77 8.25
CA ALA A 10 4.78 11.26 7.83
C ALA A 10 3.64 11.75 8.73
N ARG A 11 3.86 11.83 10.04
CA ARG A 11 2.87 12.36 10.98
C ARG A 11 2.58 13.82 10.71
N ASP A 12 3.61 14.62 10.48
CA ASP A 12 3.45 16.06 10.31
C ASP A 12 2.76 16.36 8.96
N ALA A 13 3.18 15.69 7.87
CA ALA A 13 2.50 15.75 6.57
C ALA A 13 1.03 15.28 6.63
N ALA A 14 0.74 14.22 7.40
CA ALA A 14 -0.63 13.72 7.59
C ALA A 14 -1.52 14.76 8.29
N LYS A 15 -0.99 15.42 9.33
CA LYS A 15 -1.73 16.46 10.06
C LYS A 15 -2.05 17.64 9.16
N GLU A 16 -1.07 18.14 8.41
CA GLU A 16 -1.28 19.24 7.48
C GLU A 16 -2.34 18.91 6.41
N ALA A 17 -2.33 17.69 5.88
CA ALA A 17 -3.34 17.24 4.92
C ALA A 17 -4.75 17.24 5.57
N LEU A 18 -4.89 16.65 6.76
CA LEU A 18 -6.16 16.58 7.46
C LEU A 18 -6.70 17.96 7.85
N GLU A 19 -5.83 18.87 8.29
CA GLU A 19 -6.17 20.26 8.62
C GLU A 19 -6.62 21.05 7.39
N ALA A 20 -6.10 20.73 6.20
CA ALA A 20 -6.55 21.28 4.92
C ALA A 20 -7.86 20.66 4.40
N GLY A 21 -8.42 19.65 5.08
CA GLY A 21 -9.63 18.94 4.67
C GLY A 21 -9.39 17.81 3.66
N ASP A 22 -8.13 17.53 3.35
CA ASP A 22 -7.72 16.46 2.43
C ASP A 22 -7.96 15.08 3.07
N ARG A 23 -8.24 14.07 2.23
CA ARG A 23 -8.55 12.70 2.71
C ARG A 23 -7.92 11.59 1.91
N ALA A 24 -7.33 11.86 0.75
CA ALA A 24 -6.65 10.84 -0.02
C ALA A 24 -5.23 10.64 0.52
N ASN A 25 -4.75 9.40 0.52
CA ASN A 25 -3.36 9.12 0.90
C ASN A 25 -2.35 9.84 0.00
N THR A 26 -2.73 10.16 -1.23
CA THR A 26 -1.91 10.96 -2.16
C THR A 26 -1.68 12.38 -1.65
N ASP A 27 -2.61 12.92 -0.87
CA ASP A 27 -2.51 14.29 -0.34
C ASP A 27 -1.42 14.36 0.75
N LEU A 28 -1.31 13.32 1.58
CA LEU A 28 -0.18 13.13 2.49
C LEU A 28 1.13 12.98 1.71
N ILE A 29 1.16 12.11 0.70
CA ILE A 29 2.40 11.79 -0.04
C ILE A 29 2.96 13.04 -0.73
N ARG A 30 2.10 13.89 -1.30
CA ARG A 30 2.51 15.15 -1.96
C ARG A 30 3.17 16.15 -1.00
N ARG A 31 2.98 16.00 0.30
CA ARG A 31 3.57 16.85 1.35
C ARG A 31 4.89 16.29 1.89
N LEU A 32 5.25 15.07 1.53
CA LEU A 32 6.56 14.50 1.84
C LEU A 32 7.60 15.05 0.86
N LEU A 33 8.74 15.51 1.41
CA LEU A 33 9.80 16.13 0.61
C LEU A 33 10.64 15.11 -0.17
N ASP A 34 10.77 13.89 0.33
CA ASP A 34 11.59 12.83 -0.25
C ASP A 34 10.87 11.48 -0.16
N VAL A 35 10.47 10.96 -1.32
CA VAL A 35 9.71 9.71 -1.45
C VAL A 35 10.43 8.83 -2.46
N ALA A 36 10.99 7.72 -1.97
CA ALA A 36 11.57 6.68 -2.82
C ALA A 36 10.47 5.77 -3.36
N TYR A 37 10.21 5.85 -4.66
CA TYR A 37 9.31 4.93 -5.36
C TYR A 37 10.09 3.68 -5.80
N ILE A 38 9.73 2.54 -5.24
CA ILE A 38 10.39 1.26 -5.53
C ILE A 38 9.58 0.49 -6.59
N PRO A 39 10.20 0.03 -7.69
CA PRO A 39 9.54 -0.84 -8.67
C PRO A 39 9.05 -2.13 -8.02
N VAL A 40 7.80 -2.51 -8.29
CA VAL A 40 7.18 -3.70 -7.68
C VAL A 40 7.85 -4.99 -8.15
N GLU A 41 8.45 -4.97 -9.34
CA GLU A 41 9.19 -6.08 -9.93
C GLU A 41 10.38 -6.51 -9.07
N GLU A 42 11.07 -5.56 -8.42
CA GLU A 42 12.20 -5.85 -7.53
C GLU A 42 11.77 -6.68 -6.31
N LEU A 43 10.52 -6.52 -5.86
CA LEU A 43 9.98 -7.24 -4.71
C LEU A 43 9.71 -8.72 -5.02
N ARG A 44 9.69 -9.13 -6.29
CA ARG A 44 9.56 -10.54 -6.66
C ARG A 44 10.71 -11.41 -6.16
N ALA A 45 11.86 -10.83 -5.85
CA ALA A 45 12.98 -11.54 -5.25
C ALA A 45 12.62 -12.15 -3.87
N VAL A 46 11.70 -11.51 -3.13
CA VAL A 46 11.26 -11.96 -1.80
C VAL A 46 9.80 -12.43 -1.77
N ASP A 47 8.96 -11.93 -2.69
CA ASP A 47 7.57 -12.36 -2.89
C ASP A 47 7.33 -12.65 -4.38
N PRO A 48 7.74 -13.83 -4.89
CA PRO A 48 7.68 -14.14 -6.32
C PRO A 48 6.29 -14.00 -6.94
N GLY A 49 5.24 -14.27 -6.14
CA GLY A 49 3.84 -14.20 -6.55
C GLY A 49 3.19 -12.82 -6.35
N LEU A 50 3.89 -11.87 -5.73
CA LEU A 50 3.34 -10.61 -5.20
C LEU A 50 2.07 -10.84 -4.37
N ASP A 51 2.03 -11.95 -3.64
CA ASP A 51 0.86 -12.37 -2.87
C ASP A 51 0.54 -11.37 -1.76
N SER A 52 1.56 -10.71 -1.20
CA SER A 52 1.45 -9.67 -0.17
C SER A 52 0.76 -8.40 -0.66
N PHE A 53 0.59 -8.24 -1.98
CA PHE A 53 -0.02 -7.05 -2.60
C PHE A 53 -1.47 -7.28 -3.03
N VAL A 54 -2.02 -8.49 -2.85
CA VAL A 54 -3.41 -8.78 -3.19
C VAL A 54 -4.35 -8.09 -2.18
N ASN A 55 -5.22 -7.21 -2.67
CA ASN A 55 -6.28 -6.59 -1.86
C ASN A 55 -7.60 -7.33 -2.06
N VAL A 56 -8.37 -7.46 -0.97
CA VAL A 56 -9.69 -8.07 -0.97
C VAL A 56 -10.69 -7.02 -0.51
N ASN A 57 -11.44 -6.44 -1.45
CA ASN A 57 -12.42 -5.40 -1.15
C ASN A 57 -13.86 -5.87 -1.37
N THR A 58 -14.05 -6.92 -2.18
CA THR A 58 -15.35 -7.46 -2.56
C THR A 58 -15.49 -8.95 -2.20
N PRO A 59 -16.72 -9.46 -2.05
CA PRO A 59 -16.96 -10.91 -1.91
C PRO A 59 -16.39 -11.74 -3.07
N GLU A 60 -16.37 -11.17 -4.28
CA GLU A 60 -15.80 -11.81 -5.47
C GLU A 60 -14.28 -11.98 -5.36
N ASP A 61 -13.58 -10.96 -4.85
CA ASP A 61 -12.15 -11.02 -4.54
C ASP A 61 -11.86 -12.13 -3.54
N LEU A 62 -12.67 -12.22 -2.48
CA LEU A 62 -12.51 -13.24 -1.45
C LEU A 62 -12.63 -14.65 -2.05
N LYS A 63 -13.69 -14.91 -2.82
CA LYS A 63 -13.87 -16.20 -3.52
C LYS A 63 -12.70 -16.52 -4.45
N ALA A 64 -12.13 -15.52 -5.12
CA ALA A 64 -10.97 -15.73 -6.00
C ALA A 64 -9.71 -16.10 -5.21
N VAL A 65 -9.43 -15.41 -4.11
CA VAL A 65 -8.29 -15.70 -3.23
C VAL A 65 -8.43 -17.08 -2.57
N GLU A 66 -9.63 -17.44 -2.08
CA GLU A 66 -9.89 -18.77 -1.52
C GLU A 66 -9.62 -19.89 -2.53
N ARG A 67 -10.06 -19.74 -3.78
CA ARG A 67 -9.74 -20.71 -4.85
C ARG A 67 -8.25 -20.80 -5.12
N ARG A 68 -7.53 -19.66 -5.10
CA ARG A 68 -6.07 -19.62 -5.30
C ARG A 68 -5.33 -20.34 -4.17
N LEU A 69 -5.73 -20.13 -2.92
CA LEU A 69 -5.15 -20.80 -1.75
C LEU A 69 -5.38 -22.32 -1.79
N ARG A 70 -6.58 -22.78 -2.14
CA ARG A 70 -6.90 -24.22 -2.28
C ARG A 70 -6.11 -24.94 -3.37
N ARG A 71 -5.61 -24.23 -4.39
CA ARG A 71 -4.78 -24.80 -5.48
C ARG A 71 -3.30 -24.89 -5.13
N ARG A 72 -2.88 -24.25 -4.05
CA ARG A 72 -1.48 -24.19 -3.58
C ARG A 72 -1.19 -25.15 -2.43
N ALA A 73 -2.23 -25.63 -1.74
CA ALA A 73 -2.19 -26.70 -0.75
C ALA A 73 -2.26 -28.07 -1.44
#